data_AF-A0AAW6SI85-F1
#
_entry.id   AF-A0AAW6SI85-F1
#
_cell.length_a   1.000
_cell.length_b   1.000
_cell.length_c   1.000
_cell.angle_alpha   90.00
_cell.angle_beta   90.00
_cell.angle_gamma   90.00
#
_symmetry.space_group_name_H-M   'P 1'
#
loop_
_entity.id
_entity.type
_entity.pdbx_description
1 polymer ?
#
loop_
_entity_poly.entity_id
_entity_poly.type
_entity_poly.pdbx_seq_one_letter_code
_entity_poly.pdbx_strand_id
1 'polypeptide(L)' 'MTHKRKVQDNALKAALRTPMFKQRVVKARKGKGSYQRQGKSQGNRGGSEAPSVSVHNAA' A
#
# COMPACT_ATOMS: atom_id res chain seq x y z
N MET A 1 2.56 -18.73 4.39
CA MET A 1 1.77 -19.79 5.04
C MET A 1 1.13 -19.25 6.31
N THR A 2 -0.09 -18.71 6.23
CA THR A 2 -0.87 -18.34 7.42
C THR A 2 -1.57 -19.59 7.95
N HIS A 3 -1.07 -20.17 9.03
CA HIS A 3 -1.79 -21.23 9.73
C HIS A 3 -3.06 -20.65 10.36
N LYS A 4 -4.21 -20.83 9.68
CA LYS A 4 -5.52 -20.48 10.22
C LYS A 4 -5.93 -21.55 11.22
N ARG A 5 -5.57 -21.36 12.49
CA ARG A 5 -6.13 -22.17 13.59
C ARG A 5 -7.59 -21.76 13.80
N LYS A 6 -8.45 -22.72 14.16
CA LYS A 6 -9.83 -22.41 14.57
C LYS A 6 -9.78 -21.53 15.81
N VAL A 7 -10.50 -20.41 15.78
CA VAL A 7 -10.59 -19.47 16.90
C VAL A 7 -11.57 -20.04 17.92
N GLN A 8 -11.14 -20.17 19.18
CA GLN A 8 -11.93 -20.80 20.24
C GLN A 8 -12.71 -19.76 21.05
N ASP A 9 -12.03 -18.70 21.54
CA ASP A 9 -12.65 -17.77 22.48
C ASP A 9 -13.10 -16.45 21.84
N ASN A 10 -12.19 -15.72 21.18
CA ASN A 10 -12.46 -14.37 20.68
C ASN A 10 -12.04 -14.16 19.23
N ALA A 11 -13.05 -14.00 18.37
CA ALA A 11 -12.88 -13.79 16.92
C ALA A 11 -12.13 -12.49 16.57
N LEU A 12 -12.43 -11.37 17.25
CA LEU A 12 -11.85 -10.07 16.93
C LEU A 12 -10.36 -10.01 17.28
N LYS A 13 -9.97 -10.53 18.46
CA LYS A 13 -8.56 -10.60 18.87
C LYS A 13 -7.74 -11.48 17.93
N ALA A 14 -8.30 -12.61 17.51
CA ALA A 14 -7.66 -13.49 16.56
C ALA A 14 -7.50 -12.82 15.18
N ALA A 15 -8.54 -12.14 14.70
CA ALA A 15 -8.49 -11.38 13.45
C ALA A 15 -7.40 -10.31 13.50
N LEU A 16 -7.34 -9.50 14.57
CA LEU A 16 -6.34 -8.43 14.75
C LEU A 16 -4.90 -8.94 14.71
N ARG A 17 -4.66 -10.19 15.14
CA ARG A 17 -3.31 -10.78 15.13
C ARG A 17 -2.85 -11.26 13.75
N THR A 18 -3.73 -11.29 12.76
CA THR A 18 -3.39 -11.69 11.39
C THR A 18 -2.60 -10.60 10.65
N PRO A 19 -1.86 -10.94 9.58
CA PRO A 19 -1.15 -9.94 8.76
C PRO A 19 -2.05 -8.87 8.12
N MET A 20 -3.37 -9.09 8.09
CA MET A 20 -4.34 -8.14 7.55
C MET A 20 -4.33 -6.82 8.33
N PHE A 21 -4.18 -6.89 9.65
CA PHE A 21 -4.21 -5.73 10.55
C PHE A 21 -2.83 -5.42 11.13
N LYS A 22 -1.79 -5.46 10.30
CA LYS A 22 -0.44 -5.05 10.71
C LYS A 22 -0.28 -3.53 10.67
N GLN A 23 0.55 -3.00 11.56
CA GLN A 23 0.99 -1.61 11.51
C GLN A 23 1.66 -1.32 10.16
N ARG A 24 1.17 -0.29 9.47
CA ARG A 24 1.77 0.19 8.23
C ARG A 24 2.83 1.24 8.57
N VAL A 25 4.03 1.07 8.03
CA VAL A 25 5.10 2.06 8.12
C VAL A 25 5.23 2.76 6.77
N VAL A 26 5.02 4.06 6.75
CA VAL A 26 5.17 4.89 5.55
C VAL A 26 6.58 5.45 5.49
N LYS A 27 7.17 5.51 4.30
CA LYS A 27 8.48 6.13 4.11
C LYS A 27 8.37 7.64 4.33
N ALA A 28 9.19 8.18 5.24
CA ALA A 28 9.26 9.60 5.49
C ALA A 28 9.72 10.36 4.23
N ARG A 29 9.17 11.56 4.01
CA ARG A 29 9.54 12.42 2.88
C ARG A 29 10.89 13.12 3.07
N LYS A 30 11.29 13.36 4.32
CA LYS A 30 12.56 14.00 4.71
C LYS A 30 13.08 13.39 6.02
N GLY A 31 14.40 13.43 6.23
CA GLY A 31 15.06 12.96 7.46
C GLY A 31 15.46 11.48 7.40
N LYS A 32 15.45 10.79 8.56
CA LYS A 32 15.89 9.39 8.66
C LYS A 32 15.00 8.48 7.82
N GLY A 33 15.64 7.65 6.99
CA GLY A 33 14.94 6.70 6.11
C GLY A 33 14.27 7.33 4.89
N SER A 34 14.40 8.65 4.66
CA SER A 34 13.81 9.30 3.49
C SER A 34 14.64 9.17 2.22
N TYR A 35 15.95 8.89 2.33
CA TYR A 35 16.83 8.78 1.16
C TYR A 35 16.35 7.68 0.19
N GLN A 36 16.29 8.02 -1.10
CA GLN A 36 15.98 7.10 -2.19
C GLN A 36 17.12 7.17 -3.21
N ARG A 37 17.73 6.03 -3.53
CA ARG A 37 18.82 5.98 -4.53
C ARG A 37 18.35 6.43 -5.90
N GLN A 38 17.12 6.09 -6.26
CA GLN A 38 16.46 6.54 -7.48
C GLN A 38 15.31 7.46 -7.10
N GLY A 39 15.32 8.67 -7.64
CA GLY A 39 14.23 9.64 -7.45
C GLY A 39 12.94 9.16 -8.14
N LYS A 40 11.81 9.76 -7.77
CA LYS A 40 10.47 9.44 -8.31
C LYS A 40 10.40 9.47 -9.86
N SER A 41 11.24 10.27 -10.52
CA SER A 41 11.25 10.41 -11.99
C SER A 41 12.19 9.48 -12.73
N GLN A 42 13.15 8.82 -12.05
CA GLN A 42 14.13 7.93 -12.70
C GLN A 42 13.51 6.55 -13.03
N GLY A 43 12.50 6.13 -12.26
CA GLY A 43 11.74 4.89 -12.51
C GLY A 43 10.55 5.04 -13.47
N ASN A 44 10.28 6.25 -13.97
CA ASN A 44 9.10 6.55 -14.81
C ASN A 44 9.46 7.01 -16.24
N ARG A 45 10.64 6.62 -16.74
CA ARG A 45 10.96 6.65 -18.18
C ARG A 45 10.54 5.35 -18.89
N GLY A 46 9.58 4.64 -18.31
CA GLY A 46 9.04 3.38 -18.81
C GLY A 46 7.67 3.12 -18.18
N GLY A 47 6.64 3.80 -18.68
CA GLY A 47 5.24 3.46 -18.46
C GLY A 47 4.60 3.94 -17.15
N SER A 48 3.85 5.04 -17.21
CA SER A 48 2.38 5.02 -17.19
C SER A 48 1.82 6.42 -16.95
N GLU A 49 0.87 6.75 -17.81
CA GLU A 49 0.18 8.02 -17.98
C GLU A 49 -0.51 8.49 -16.69
N ALA A 50 -0.57 9.81 -16.50
CA ALA A 50 -1.54 10.38 -15.58
C ALA A 50 -2.94 9.96 -16.05
N PRO A 51 -3.88 9.59 -15.16
CA PRO A 51 -5.24 9.30 -15.61
C PRO A 51 -5.84 10.59 -16.19
N SER A 52 -5.92 10.66 -17.52
CA SER A 52 -6.71 11.65 -18.20
C SER A 52 -8.18 11.35 -17.89
N VAL A 53 -8.85 12.30 -17.26
CA VAL A 53 -10.29 12.21 -17.03
C VAL A 53 -10.95 12.46 -18.39
N SER A 54 -11.40 11.40 -19.06
CA SER A 54 -12.16 11.51 -20.31
C SER A 54 -13.61 11.87 -19.98
N VAL A 55 -13.95 13.15 -20.09
CA VAL A 55 -15.35 13.60 -20.09
C VAL A 55 -15.83 13.55 -21.54
N HIS A 56 -16.76 12.65 -21.85
CA HIS A 56 -17.46 12.65 -23.13
C HIS A 56 -18.81 13.34 -22.93
N ASN A 57 -18.96 14.55 -23.47
CA ASN A 57 -20.25 15.20 -23.59
C ASN A 57 -20.93 14.65 -24.84
N ALA A 58 -22.08 13.99 -24.65
CA ALA A 58 -22.98 13.59 -25.71
C ALA A 58 -23.83 14.81 -26.12
N ALA A 59 -23.81 15.14 -27.41
CA ALA A 59 -24.76 16.00 -28.09
C ALA A 59 -25.22 15.27 -29.35
#